data_AF-A0A6L6JCV4-F1
#
_entry.id   AF-A0A6L6JCV4-F1
#
_cell.length_a   1.000
_cell.length_b   1.000
_cell.length_c   1.000
_cell.angle_alpha   90.00
_cell.angle_beta   90.00
_cell.angle_gamma   90.00
#
_symmetry.space_group_name_H-M   'P 1'
#
loop_
_entity.id
_entity.type
_entity.pdbx_description
1 polymer ?
#
loop_
_entity_poly.entity_id
_entity_poly.type
_entity_poly.pdbx_seq_one_letter_code
_entity_poly.pdbx_strand_id
1 'polypeptide(L)'
;MPMSRERSVFDTTIILRAGLIAAAFSLIALSTLAVLAGHGFWMPLNVTTQAIWGPEVAQFRGVDMAHTILGLAIHIVSCLFWAVIAWGIFRLISSAAVAGFGTALLALVIDYGILPERLSPGWHLALAFPAVVCGFAAMGFGLWTGLSRTPPKSTQRASGHERLVPTPREPPLTGPEALRHPAPNVIDQRQQRIDAGNSVTEDPNRNSPHYGKE
;
A
#
# COMPACT_ATOMS: atom_id res chain seq x y z
N MET A 1 21.58 9.92 -22.31
CA MET A 1 20.28 10.24 -21.67
C MET A 1 19.66 8.92 -21.21
N PRO A 2 19.62 8.60 -19.90
CA PRO A 2 18.94 7.39 -19.46
C PRO A 2 17.43 7.66 -19.49
N MET A 3 16.70 6.87 -20.28
CA MET A 3 15.23 6.89 -20.29
C MET A 3 14.72 6.65 -18.87
N SER A 4 14.04 7.65 -18.31
CA SER A 4 13.32 7.51 -17.06
C SER A 4 12.30 6.39 -17.20
N ARG A 5 12.55 5.25 -16.56
CA ARG A 5 11.59 4.16 -16.43
C ARG A 5 10.35 4.74 -15.75
N GLU A 6 9.31 5.03 -16.53
CA GLU A 6 8.00 5.38 -16.00
C GLU A 6 7.64 4.32 -14.97
N ARG A 7 7.53 4.73 -13.71
CA ARG A 7 7.04 3.86 -12.65
C ARG A 7 5.56 3.66 -12.94
N SER A 8 5.24 2.57 -13.63
CA SER A 8 3.87 2.16 -13.90
C SER A 8 3.07 2.20 -12.60
N VAL A 9 1.91 2.86 -12.64
CA VAL A 9 0.94 2.90 -11.53
C VAL A 9 0.54 1.47 -11.12
N PHE A 10 0.57 0.55 -12.09
CA PHE A 10 0.39 -0.88 -11.93
C PHE A 10 1.74 -1.59 -11.95
N ASP A 11 2.19 -2.10 -10.80
CA ASP A 11 3.28 -3.07 -10.79
C ASP A 11 2.71 -4.45 -11.17
N THR A 12 2.58 -4.66 -12.47
CA THR A 12 1.94 -5.85 -13.06
C THR A 12 2.52 -7.15 -12.49
N THR A 13 3.82 -7.19 -12.24
CA THR A 13 4.49 -8.36 -11.67
C THR A 13 4.01 -8.65 -10.25
N ILE A 14 3.87 -7.62 -9.41
CA ILE A 14 3.38 -7.78 -8.03
C ILE A 14 1.91 -8.23 -8.05
N ILE A 15 1.09 -7.61 -8.89
CA ILE A 15 -0.35 -7.90 -8.98
C ILE A 15 -0.58 -9.33 -9.47
N LEU A 16 0.10 -9.75 -10.55
CA LEU A 16 0.02 -11.12 -11.06
C LEU A 16 0.46 -12.13 -9.99
N ARG A 17 1.60 -11.89 -9.34
CA ARG A 17 2.09 -12.76 -8.27
C ARG A 17 1.10 -12.87 -7.12
N ALA A 18 0.58 -11.75 -6.62
CA ALA A 18 -0.33 -11.74 -5.49
C ALA A 18 -1.67 -12.41 -5.84
N GLY A 19 -2.25 -12.10 -7.00
CA GLY A 19 -3.52 -12.70 -7.42
C GLY A 19 -3.40 -14.20 -7.71
N LEU A 20 -2.31 -14.66 -8.34
CA LEU A 20 -2.11 -16.10 -8.59
C LEU A 20 -1.88 -16.90 -7.30
N ILE A 21 -1.10 -16.36 -6.36
CA ILE A 21 -0.92 -17.00 -5.05
C ILE A 21 -2.25 -17.02 -4.28
N ALA A 22 -3.01 -15.92 -4.29
CA ALA A 22 -4.34 -15.86 -3.69
C ALA A 22 -5.32 -16.88 -4.28
N ALA A 23 -5.35 -17.00 -5.62
CA ALA A 23 -6.16 -17.99 -6.32
C ALA A 23 -5.80 -19.41 -5.88
N ALA A 24 -4.51 -19.74 -5.81
CA ALA A 24 -4.03 -21.05 -5.40
C ALA A 24 -4.40 -21.38 -3.95
N PHE A 25 -4.13 -20.49 -2.99
CA PHE A 25 -4.47 -20.72 -1.58
C PHE A 25 -5.99 -20.85 -1.37
N SER A 26 -6.79 -19.97 -1.97
CA SER A 26 -8.24 -20.04 -1.89
C SER A 26 -8.78 -21.33 -2.51
N LEU A 27 -8.26 -21.72 -3.68
CA LEU A 27 -8.70 -22.94 -4.36
C LEU A 27 -8.35 -24.18 -3.55
N ILE A 28 -7.12 -24.28 -3.03
CA ILE A 28 -6.71 -25.39 -2.17
C ILE A 28 -7.63 -25.48 -0.95
N ALA A 29 -7.87 -24.37 -0.25
CA ALA A 29 -8.73 -24.36 0.93
C ALA A 29 -10.15 -24.84 0.62
N LEU A 30 -10.78 -24.28 -0.42
CA LEU A 30 -12.14 -24.64 -0.82
C LEU A 30 -12.24 -26.09 -1.32
N SER A 31 -11.28 -26.53 -2.15
CA SER A 31 -11.21 -27.90 -2.65
C SER A 31 -11.02 -28.90 -1.52
N THR A 32 -10.16 -28.61 -0.54
CA THR A 32 -9.98 -29.45 0.66
C THR A 32 -11.27 -29.50 1.48
N LEU A 33 -11.92 -28.36 1.73
CA LEU A 33 -13.17 -28.30 2.50
C LEU A 33 -14.33 -28.98 1.77
N ALA A 34 -14.35 -28.95 0.44
CA ALA A 34 -15.30 -29.71 -0.37
C ALA A 34 -15.12 -31.22 -0.19
N VAL A 35 -13.88 -31.71 -0.26
CA VAL A 35 -13.58 -33.13 -0.02
C VAL A 35 -13.97 -33.54 1.40
N LEU A 36 -13.66 -32.72 2.41
CA LEU A 36 -14.04 -32.98 3.79
C LEU A 36 -15.56 -33.00 4.01
N ALA A 37 -16.31 -32.27 3.17
CA ALA A 37 -17.78 -32.27 3.17
C ALA A 37 -18.41 -33.39 2.30
N GLY A 38 -17.60 -34.29 1.71
CA GLY A 38 -18.09 -35.39 0.86
C GLY A 38 -18.42 -34.97 -0.58
N HIS A 39 -17.92 -33.83 -1.03
CA HIS A 39 -18.07 -33.33 -2.39
C HIS A 39 -16.81 -33.55 -3.23
N GLY A 40 -16.95 -33.53 -4.56
CA GLY A 40 -15.79 -33.49 -5.46
C GLY A 40 -14.99 -32.20 -5.24
N PHE A 41 -13.65 -32.28 -5.28
CA PHE A 41 -12.77 -31.12 -5.04
C PHE A 41 -12.99 -29.97 -6.04
N TRP A 42 -13.62 -30.25 -7.18
CA TRP A 42 -13.98 -29.32 -8.24
C TRP A 42 -15.32 -28.60 -8.00
N MET A 43 -16.15 -29.03 -7.03
CA MET A 43 -17.47 -28.45 -6.80
C MET A 43 -17.46 -26.92 -6.58
N PRO A 44 -16.51 -26.33 -5.82
CA PRO A 44 -16.41 -24.87 -5.69
C PRO A 44 -16.19 -24.15 -7.02
N LEU A 45 -15.44 -24.76 -7.95
CA LEU A 45 -15.26 -24.22 -9.30
C LEU A 45 -16.56 -24.26 -10.09
N ASN A 46 -17.28 -25.40 -10.07
CA ASN A 46 -18.56 -25.52 -10.79
C ASN A 46 -19.54 -24.44 -10.34
N VAL A 47 -19.73 -24.26 -9.03
CA VAL A 47 -20.67 -23.27 -8.50
C VAL A 47 -20.24 -21.81 -8.72
N THR A 48 -18.96 -21.56 -8.99
CA THR A 48 -18.45 -20.24 -9.41
C THR A 48 -19.08 -19.77 -10.73
N THR A 49 -19.66 -20.68 -11.51
CA THR A 49 -20.37 -20.35 -12.75
C THR A 49 -21.87 -20.05 -12.57
N GLN A 50 -22.38 -19.97 -11.33
CA GLN A 50 -23.82 -19.71 -11.08
C GLN A 50 -24.34 -18.40 -11.68
N ALA A 51 -23.48 -17.40 -11.88
CA ALA A 51 -23.88 -16.16 -12.55
C ALA A 51 -24.33 -16.36 -13.99
N ILE A 52 -23.92 -17.49 -14.60
CA ILE A 52 -24.29 -17.89 -15.95
C ILE A 52 -25.45 -18.89 -15.87
N TRP A 53 -25.28 -19.94 -15.06
CA TRP A 53 -26.16 -21.12 -15.06
C TRP A 53 -27.26 -21.13 -13.99
N GLY A 54 -27.26 -20.17 -13.05
CA GLY A 54 -28.14 -20.17 -11.90
C GLY A 54 -27.67 -21.08 -10.76
N PRO A 55 -28.39 -21.11 -9.63
CA PRO A 55 -28.04 -21.91 -8.46
C PRO A 55 -28.10 -23.43 -8.71
N GLU A 56 -28.84 -23.86 -9.72
CA GLU A 56 -29.00 -25.28 -10.11
C GLU A 56 -27.66 -25.93 -10.48
N VAL A 57 -26.66 -25.14 -10.84
CA VAL A 57 -25.29 -25.62 -11.10
C VAL A 57 -24.69 -26.42 -9.93
N ALA A 58 -25.17 -26.20 -8.70
CA ALA A 58 -24.76 -26.96 -7.53
C ALA A 58 -25.18 -28.44 -7.58
N GLN A 59 -26.15 -28.78 -8.43
CA GLN A 59 -26.57 -30.16 -8.69
C GLN A 59 -25.63 -30.87 -9.68
N PHE A 60 -24.87 -30.14 -10.49
CA PHE A 60 -23.92 -30.72 -11.43
C PHE A 60 -22.68 -31.25 -10.70
N ARG A 61 -22.57 -32.58 -10.61
CA ARG A 61 -21.48 -33.27 -9.88
C ARG A 61 -20.27 -33.62 -10.75
N GLY A 62 -20.33 -33.38 -12.07
CA GLY A 62 -19.29 -33.74 -13.03
C GLY A 62 -18.15 -32.74 -13.12
N VAL A 63 -17.18 -33.06 -13.99
CA VAL A 63 -16.11 -32.15 -14.44
C VAL A 63 -16.30 -31.91 -15.93
N ASP A 64 -16.37 -30.66 -16.34
CA ASP A 64 -16.46 -30.28 -17.76
C ASP A 64 -15.87 -28.89 -18.03
N MET A 65 -15.87 -28.49 -19.31
CA MET A 65 -15.36 -27.19 -19.72
C MET A 65 -16.27 -26.04 -19.28
N ALA A 66 -17.60 -26.24 -19.35
CA ALA A 66 -18.59 -25.21 -19.14
C ALA A 66 -18.71 -24.75 -17.68
N HIS A 67 -18.43 -25.63 -16.73
CA HIS A 67 -18.55 -25.37 -15.30
C HIS A 67 -17.17 -25.34 -14.63
N THR A 68 -16.34 -26.37 -14.81
CA THR A 68 -15.09 -26.50 -14.05
C THR A 68 -13.99 -25.57 -14.58
N ILE A 69 -13.72 -25.60 -15.88
CA ILE A 69 -12.68 -24.75 -16.47
C ILE A 69 -13.10 -23.28 -16.49
N LEU A 70 -14.36 -23.00 -16.85
CA LEU A 70 -14.89 -21.65 -16.78
C LEU A 70 -14.88 -21.12 -15.35
N GLY A 71 -15.29 -21.94 -14.37
CA GLY A 71 -15.22 -21.59 -12.94
C GLY A 71 -13.80 -21.28 -12.47
N LEU A 72 -12.81 -22.07 -12.91
CA LEU A 72 -11.40 -21.82 -12.63
C LEU A 72 -10.93 -20.48 -13.24
N ALA A 73 -11.32 -20.20 -14.48
CA ALA A 73 -10.97 -18.94 -15.14
C ALA A 73 -11.57 -17.74 -14.40
N ILE A 74 -12.85 -17.80 -14.04
CA ILE A 74 -13.52 -16.75 -13.25
C ILE A 74 -12.80 -16.56 -11.91
N HIS A 75 -12.50 -17.65 -11.19
CA HIS A 75 -11.81 -17.58 -9.90
C HIS A 75 -10.45 -16.89 -9.99
N ILE A 76 -9.63 -17.24 -11.00
CA ILE A 76 -8.33 -16.62 -11.22
C ILE A 76 -8.48 -15.13 -11.56
N VAL A 77 -9.39 -14.78 -12.48
CA VAL A 77 -9.62 -13.39 -12.89
C VAL A 77 -10.11 -12.56 -11.70
N SER A 78 -11.02 -13.08 -10.88
CA SER A 78 -11.49 -12.44 -9.66
C SER A 78 -10.36 -12.21 -8.65
N CYS A 79 -9.48 -13.20 -8.44
CA CYS A 79 -8.33 -13.04 -7.55
C CYS A 79 -7.33 -12.00 -8.07
N LEU A 80 -7.13 -11.91 -9.39
CA LEU A 80 -6.31 -10.86 -10.01
C LEU A 80 -6.96 -9.47 -9.85
N PHE A 81 -8.27 -9.36 -10.03
CA PHE A 81 -9.02 -8.13 -9.76
C PHE A 81 -8.85 -7.68 -8.32
N TRP A 82 -9.05 -8.58 -7.34
CA TRP A 82 -8.86 -8.24 -5.93
C TRP A 82 -7.39 -7.92 -5.59
N ALA A 83 -6.41 -8.53 -6.28
CA ALA A 83 -5.01 -8.16 -6.12
C ALA A 83 -4.70 -6.71 -6.56
N VAL A 84 -5.41 -6.17 -7.55
CA VAL A 84 -5.32 -4.74 -7.92
C VAL A 84 -5.76 -3.86 -6.75
N ILE A 85 -6.89 -4.19 -6.12
CA ILE A 85 -7.42 -3.46 -4.96
C ILE A 85 -6.45 -3.56 -3.78
N ALA A 86 -5.96 -4.77 -3.48
CA ALA A 86 -4.98 -5.01 -2.43
C ALA A 86 -3.69 -4.23 -2.68
N TRP A 87 -3.20 -4.16 -3.92
CA TRP A 87 -2.07 -3.31 -4.28
C TRP A 87 -2.36 -1.82 -4.03
N GLY A 88 -3.56 -1.35 -4.39
CA GLY A 88 -4.03 0.00 -4.09
C GLY A 88 -3.94 0.32 -2.59
N ILE A 89 -4.52 -0.54 -1.74
CA ILE A 89 -4.49 -0.41 -0.29
C ILE A 89 -3.06 -0.47 0.25
N PHE A 90 -2.24 -1.41 -0.26
CA PHE A 90 -0.85 -1.56 0.16
C PHE A 90 -0.03 -0.29 -0.10
N ARG A 91 -0.25 0.40 -1.23
CA ARG A 91 0.45 1.66 -1.52
C ARG A 91 0.07 2.80 -0.57
N LEU A 92 -1.13 2.76 0.01
CA LEU A 92 -1.62 3.78 0.94
C LEU A 92 -1.16 3.51 2.38
N ILE A 93 -1.27 2.26 2.82
CA ILE A 93 -1.08 1.87 4.23
C ILE A 93 0.32 1.28 4.48
N SER A 94 1.02 0.83 3.44
CA SER A 94 2.33 0.15 3.51
C SER A 94 2.37 -1.11 4.41
N SER A 95 1.19 -1.70 4.68
CA SER A 95 1.06 -2.97 5.40
C SER A 95 0.47 -4.04 4.48
N ALA A 96 1.27 -5.05 4.15
CA ALA A 96 0.85 -6.15 3.28
C ALA A 96 -0.25 -7.00 3.96
N ALA A 97 -0.23 -7.11 5.29
CA ALA A 97 -1.24 -7.85 6.04
C ALA A 97 -2.60 -7.14 5.99
N VAL A 98 -2.62 -5.82 6.26
CA VAL A 98 -3.85 -5.00 6.16
C VAL A 98 -4.38 -5.01 4.73
N ALA A 99 -3.51 -4.87 3.74
CA ALA A 99 -3.90 -4.93 2.34
C ALA A 99 -4.49 -6.29 1.96
N GLY A 100 -3.83 -7.40 2.32
CA GLY A 100 -4.29 -8.75 1.96
C GLY A 100 -5.58 -9.15 2.66
N PHE A 101 -5.59 -9.14 4.00
CA PHE A 101 -6.76 -9.56 4.78
C PHE A 101 -7.89 -8.53 4.73
N GLY A 102 -7.58 -7.23 4.67
CA GLY A 102 -8.60 -6.19 4.50
C GLY A 102 -9.30 -6.30 3.14
N THR A 103 -8.56 -6.61 2.07
CA THR A 103 -9.18 -6.88 0.76
C THR A 103 -10.04 -8.13 0.79
N ALA A 104 -9.57 -9.22 1.42
CA ALA A 104 -10.36 -10.44 1.53
C ALA A 104 -11.66 -10.24 2.31
N LEU A 105 -11.62 -9.46 3.40
CA LEU A 105 -12.82 -9.08 4.15
C LEU A 105 -13.77 -8.23 3.30
N LEU A 106 -13.24 -7.24 2.58
CA LEU A 106 -14.02 -6.41 1.67
C LEU A 106 -14.69 -7.27 0.58
N ALA A 107 -13.95 -8.21 0.00
CA ALA A 107 -14.46 -9.12 -1.01
C ALA A 107 -15.58 -10.01 -0.45
N LEU A 108 -15.39 -10.62 0.73
CA LEU A 108 -16.44 -11.41 1.38
C LEU A 108 -17.72 -10.59 1.60
N VAL A 109 -17.60 -9.36 2.09
CA VAL A 109 -18.74 -8.47 2.34
C VAL A 109 -19.43 -8.07 1.03
N ILE A 110 -18.67 -7.76 -0.01
CA ILE A 110 -19.25 -7.39 -1.31
C ILE A 110 -19.96 -8.60 -1.92
N ASP A 111 -19.28 -9.74 -1.99
CA ASP A 111 -19.73 -10.93 -2.71
C ASP A 111 -20.94 -11.61 -2.05
N TYR A 112 -21.03 -11.59 -0.72
CA TYR A 112 -22.09 -12.28 0.03
C TYR A 112 -23.02 -11.36 0.83
N GLY A 113 -22.65 -10.08 1.02
CA GLY A 113 -23.47 -9.11 1.76
C GLY A 113 -24.11 -8.03 0.90
N ILE A 114 -23.59 -7.78 -0.32
CA ILE A 114 -24.05 -6.66 -1.16
C ILE A 114 -24.53 -7.13 -2.53
N LEU A 115 -23.81 -8.04 -3.19
CA LEU A 115 -24.20 -8.54 -4.50
C LEU A 115 -25.50 -9.37 -4.41
N PRO A 116 -26.37 -9.30 -5.44
CA PRO A 116 -27.44 -10.29 -5.60
C PRO A 116 -26.86 -11.70 -5.57
N GLU A 117 -27.56 -12.66 -4.96
CA GLU A 117 -27.07 -14.04 -4.80
C GLU A 117 -26.59 -14.65 -6.12
N ARG A 118 -27.27 -14.36 -7.23
CA ARG A 118 -26.91 -14.82 -8.58
C ARG A 118 -25.52 -14.35 -9.03
N LEU A 119 -25.02 -13.23 -8.51
CA LEU A 119 -23.69 -12.68 -8.86
C LEU A 119 -22.60 -13.06 -7.84
N SER A 120 -22.94 -13.76 -6.75
CA SER A 120 -21.95 -14.22 -5.80
C SER A 120 -21.13 -15.40 -6.38
N PRO A 121 -19.99 -15.77 -5.78
CA PRO A 121 -19.21 -16.94 -6.19
C PRO A 121 -19.95 -18.28 -6.06
N GLY A 122 -21.08 -18.34 -5.35
CA GLY A 122 -21.89 -19.56 -5.24
C GLY A 122 -21.29 -20.66 -4.36
N TRP A 123 -20.17 -20.41 -3.67
CA TRP A 123 -19.53 -21.41 -2.81
C TRP A 123 -20.47 -21.88 -1.69
N HIS A 124 -21.40 -21.04 -1.22
CA HIS A 124 -22.43 -21.41 -0.24
C HIS A 124 -23.42 -22.47 -0.76
N LEU A 125 -23.56 -22.62 -2.07
CA LEU A 125 -24.41 -23.64 -2.68
C LEU A 125 -23.78 -25.04 -2.59
N ALA A 126 -22.44 -25.12 -2.47
CA ALA A 126 -21.71 -26.38 -2.36
C ALA A 126 -21.14 -26.61 -0.96
N LEU A 127 -20.92 -25.57 -0.16
CA LEU A 127 -20.22 -25.64 1.12
C LEU A 127 -20.95 -24.84 2.20
N ALA A 128 -20.80 -25.26 3.45
CA ALA A 128 -21.28 -24.48 4.58
C ALA A 128 -20.58 -23.10 4.64
N PHE A 129 -21.26 -22.08 5.14
CA PHE A 129 -20.74 -20.71 5.17
C PHE A 129 -19.38 -20.55 5.87
N PRO A 130 -19.04 -21.26 6.96
CA PRO A 130 -17.69 -21.21 7.53
C PRO A 130 -16.59 -21.60 6.53
N ALA A 131 -16.86 -22.53 5.62
CA ALA A 131 -15.91 -22.90 4.58
C ALA A 131 -15.73 -21.81 3.53
N VAL A 132 -16.79 -21.05 3.23
CA VAL A 132 -16.71 -19.82 2.40
C VAL A 132 -15.77 -18.82 3.06
N VAL A 133 -15.95 -18.55 4.36
CA VAL A 133 -15.09 -17.64 5.14
C VAL A 133 -13.63 -18.13 5.12
N CYS A 134 -13.38 -19.44 5.28
CA CYS A 134 -12.04 -20.01 5.17
C CYS A 134 -11.43 -19.80 3.77
N GLY A 135 -12.23 -19.89 2.70
CA GLY A 135 -11.80 -19.58 1.34
C GLY A 135 -11.29 -18.15 1.20
N PHE A 136 -12.06 -17.17 1.68
CA PHE A 136 -11.64 -15.76 1.69
C PHE A 136 -10.43 -15.52 2.59
N ALA A 137 -10.37 -16.14 3.78
CA ALA A 137 -9.21 -16.03 4.66
C ALA A 137 -7.92 -16.56 3.99
N ALA A 138 -8.02 -17.69 3.27
CA ALA A 138 -6.92 -18.24 2.49
C ALA A 138 -6.55 -17.33 1.29
N MET A 139 -7.52 -16.73 0.62
CA MET A 139 -7.28 -15.70 -0.41
C MET A 139 -6.50 -14.52 0.19
N GLY A 140 -6.93 -14.00 1.35
CA GLY A 140 -6.26 -12.90 2.05
C GLY A 140 -4.82 -13.22 2.46
N PHE A 141 -4.58 -14.46 2.91
CA PHE A 141 -3.24 -14.97 3.17
C PHE A 141 -2.39 -15.00 1.89
N GLY A 142 -2.94 -15.46 0.77
CA GLY A 142 -2.24 -15.45 -0.51
C GLY A 142 -1.91 -14.03 -1.00
N LEU A 143 -2.83 -13.08 -0.85
CA LEU A 143 -2.57 -11.66 -1.14
C LEU A 143 -1.47 -11.09 -0.25
N TRP A 144 -1.53 -11.36 1.06
CA TRP A 144 -0.51 -10.93 2.03
C TRP A 144 0.88 -11.46 1.65
N THR A 145 0.99 -12.76 1.37
CA THR A 145 2.27 -13.38 1.00
C THR A 145 2.78 -12.88 -0.36
N GLY A 146 1.89 -12.58 -1.32
CA GLY A 146 2.24 -12.00 -2.61
C GLY A 146 2.76 -10.57 -2.53
N LEU A 147 2.21 -9.76 -1.62
CA LEU A 147 2.60 -8.38 -1.37
C LEU A 147 3.83 -8.25 -0.47
N SER A 148 4.02 -9.13 0.51
CA SER A 148 5.12 -9.05 1.50
C SER A 148 6.51 -9.21 0.88
N ARG A 149 6.58 -9.77 -0.32
CA ARG A 149 7.83 -9.88 -1.11
C ARG A 149 8.20 -8.59 -1.83
N THR A 150 7.43 -7.52 -1.63
CA THR A 150 7.72 -6.19 -2.14
C THR A 150 8.37 -5.38 -1.02
N PRO A 151 9.63 -4.93 -1.17
CA PRO A 151 10.23 -4.09 -0.16
C PRO A 151 9.37 -2.83 0.00
N PRO A 152 9.05 -2.42 1.24
CA PRO A 152 8.38 -1.15 1.45
C PRO A 152 9.20 -0.08 0.75
N LYS A 153 8.53 0.89 0.12
CA LYS A 153 9.21 2.09 -0.35
C LYS A 153 9.74 2.79 0.91
N SER A 154 10.98 2.47 1.29
CA SER A 154 11.73 3.29 2.21
C SER A 154 11.62 4.70 1.68
N THR A 155 11.30 5.61 2.60
CA THR A 155 11.09 7.02 2.39
C THR A 155 12.24 7.63 1.59
N GLN A 156 12.21 7.52 0.26
CA GLN A 156 13.12 8.18 -0.68
C GLN A 156 12.80 9.69 -0.78
N ARG A 157 12.14 10.21 0.26
CA ARG A 157 11.93 11.63 0.54
C ARG A 157 12.79 12.10 1.73
N ALA A 158 13.44 11.19 2.46
CA ALA A 158 14.39 11.50 3.54
C ALA A 158 15.86 11.47 3.10
N SER A 159 16.18 10.91 1.93
CA SER A 159 17.51 11.01 1.31
C SER A 159 17.73 12.30 0.49
N GLY A 160 16.80 13.26 0.60
CA GLY A 160 16.93 14.62 0.11
C GLY A 160 17.38 15.64 1.16
N HIS A 161 17.56 15.23 2.43
CA HIS A 161 18.25 16.06 3.42
C HIS A 161 19.75 15.77 3.34
N GLU A 162 20.46 16.75 2.80
CA GLU A 162 21.88 16.99 3.02
C GLU A 162 22.81 15.81 2.74
N ARG A 163 23.15 15.65 1.45
CA ARG A 163 24.57 15.50 1.16
C ARG A 163 25.22 16.81 1.64
N LEU A 164 25.65 16.84 2.90
CA LEU A 164 26.60 17.83 3.42
C LEU A 164 27.76 17.83 2.43
N VAL A 165 27.73 18.77 1.49
CA VAL A 165 28.94 19.22 0.82
C VAL A 165 29.84 19.61 1.99
N PRO A 166 31.02 19.01 2.18
CA PRO A 166 31.94 19.49 3.18
C PRO A 166 32.23 20.93 2.76
N THR A 167 31.61 21.90 3.44
CA THR A 167 32.01 23.29 3.32
C THR A 167 33.49 23.30 3.68
N PRO A 168 34.36 23.88 2.83
CA PRO A 168 35.75 24.09 3.19
C PRO A 168 35.79 24.64 4.61
N ARG A 169 36.55 23.97 5.48
CA ARG A 169 36.67 24.38 6.89
C ARG A 169 37.29 25.77 6.86
N GLU A 170 36.47 26.82 6.98
CA GLU A 170 36.98 28.17 7.13
C GLU A 170 37.95 28.15 8.31
N PRO A 171 39.16 28.71 8.16
CA PRO A 171 40.09 28.79 9.27
C PRO A 171 39.39 29.51 10.43
N PRO A 172 39.56 29.05 11.68
CA PRO A 172 38.91 29.68 12.82
C PRO A 172 39.24 31.17 12.82
N LEU A 173 38.21 32.01 12.73
CA LEU A 173 38.33 33.46 12.81
C LEU A 173 39.03 33.78 14.13
N THR A 174 40.26 34.26 14.08
CA THR A 174 41.00 34.71 15.25
C THR A 174 40.96 36.24 15.32
N GLY A 175 40.63 36.77 16.49
CA GLY A 175 40.59 38.21 16.75
C GLY A 175 39.20 38.85 16.56
N PRO A 176 39.13 40.18 16.38
CA PRO A 176 37.88 40.96 16.45
C PRO A 176 36.85 40.59 15.37
N GLU A 177 37.26 39.89 14.30
CA GLU A 177 36.39 39.35 13.26
C GLU A 177 35.40 38.30 13.82
N ALA A 178 35.83 37.50 14.81
CA ALA A 178 34.99 36.49 15.46
C ALA A 178 33.83 37.12 16.26
N LEU A 179 33.97 38.38 16.67
CA LEU A 179 32.93 39.13 17.37
C LEU A 179 31.91 39.77 16.41
N ARG A 180 32.19 39.79 15.10
CA ARG A 180 31.26 40.29 14.08
C ARG A 180 30.33 39.21 13.55
N HIS A 181 30.77 37.96 13.58
CA HIS A 181 30.03 36.79 13.09
C HIS A 181 30.01 35.69 14.15
N PRO A 182 29.19 35.84 15.21
CA PRO A 182 29.06 34.81 16.22
C PRO A 182 28.50 33.51 15.61
N ALA A 183 29.02 32.38 16.07
CA ALA A 183 28.53 31.08 15.64
C ALA A 183 27.03 30.93 15.98
N PRO A 184 26.25 30.13 15.22
CA PRO A 184 24.79 30.04 15.39
C PRO A 184 24.31 29.61 16.79
N ASN A 185 25.21 29.01 17.57
CA ASN A 185 24.97 28.53 18.93
C ASN A 185 25.49 29.48 20.03
N VAL A 186 26.00 30.66 19.65
CA VAL A 186 26.49 31.68 20.58
C VAL A 186 25.47 32.82 20.59
N ILE A 187 24.84 33.02 21.74
CA ILE A 187 23.88 34.10 21.94
C ILE A 187 24.62 35.44 21.91
N ASP A 188 24.23 36.32 20.97
CA ASP A 188 24.75 37.68 20.88
C ASP A 188 24.13 38.55 21.99
N GLN A 189 24.92 38.85 23.03
CA GLN A 189 24.49 39.71 24.13
C GLN A 189 24.10 41.13 23.69
N ARG A 190 24.56 41.60 22.52
CA ARG A 190 24.13 42.91 21.98
C ARG A 190 22.66 42.90 21.55
N GLN A 191 22.15 41.76 21.10
CA GLN A 191 20.74 41.61 20.74
C GLN A 191 19.83 41.41 21.95
N GLN A 192 20.40 41.09 23.12
CA GLN A 192 19.62 40.80 24.33
C GLN A 192 19.40 42.00 25.25
N ARG A 193 19.90 43.19 24.91
CA ARG A 193 19.58 44.41 25.65
C ARG A 193 18.22 44.95 25.22
N ILE A 194 17.15 44.24 25.60
CA ILE A 194 15.80 44.78 25.60
C ILE A 194 15.66 45.53 26.92
N ASP A 195 15.72 46.87 26.87
CA ASP A 195 15.44 47.71 28.02
C ASP A 195 14.01 47.42 28.51
N ALA A 196 13.83 47.28 29.83
CA ALA A 196 12.59 46.82 30.47
C ALA A 196 11.33 47.70 30.19
N GLY A 197 11.47 48.78 29.42
CA GLY A 197 10.39 49.67 28.99
C GLY A 197 9.91 49.49 27.55
N ASN A 198 10.44 48.51 26.78
CA ASN A 198 10.08 48.29 25.38
C ASN A 198 10.25 49.54 24.47
N SER A 199 11.10 50.49 24.87
CA SER A 199 11.46 51.66 24.07
C SER A 199 12.64 51.31 23.17
N VAL A 200 12.46 51.45 21.86
CA VAL A 200 13.55 51.38 20.90
C VAL A 200 14.46 52.59 21.15
N THR A 201 15.63 52.36 21.71
CA THR A 201 16.67 53.39 21.81
C THR A 201 17.13 53.71 20.39
N GLU A 202 16.78 54.90 19.88
CA GLU A 202 17.27 55.35 18.58
C GLU A 202 18.79 55.46 18.61
N ASP A 203 19.42 54.91 17.58
CA ASP A 203 20.87 55.00 17.36
C ASP A 203 21.26 56.47 17.09
N PRO A 204 22.06 57.11 17.96
CA PRO A 204 22.46 58.51 17.79
C PRO A 204 23.34 58.72 16.55
N ASN A 205 23.88 57.67 15.93
CA ASN A 205 24.67 57.76 14.70
C ASN A 205 23.85 57.68 13.41
N ARG A 206 22.54 57.42 13.49
CA ARG A 206 21.67 57.30 12.30
C ARG A 206 21.65 58.55 11.41
N ASN A 207 21.95 59.73 11.99
CA ASN A 207 21.95 61.01 11.29
C ASN A 207 23.36 61.57 11.02
N SER A 208 24.41 60.74 11.08
CA SER A 208 25.74 61.19 10.65
C SER A 208 25.70 61.54 9.17
N PRO A 209 25.97 62.79 8.76
CA PRO A 209 26.01 63.13 7.34
C PRO A 209 27.20 62.42 6.72
N HIS A 210 26.92 61.48 5.82
CA HIS A 210 27.92 60.92 4.92
C HIS A 210 28.65 62.07 4.21
N TYR A 211 29.96 62.14 4.44
CA TYR A 211 30.85 63.04 3.71
C TYR A 211 30.74 62.71 2.21
N GLY A 212 30.49 63.76 1.44
CA GLY A 212 30.19 63.69 0.03
C GLY A 212 31.37 63.28 -0.83
N LYS A 213 30.99 62.91 -2.06
CA LYS A 213 31.70 63.04 -3.33
C LYS A 213 32.97 63.90 -3.25
N GLU A 214 34.11 63.32 -3.63
CA GLU A 214 34.79 63.50 -4.92
C GLU A 214 35.94 62.49 -5.06
#